data_AF-A0A3R6ZHC0-F1
#
_entry.id   AF-A0A3R6ZHC0-F1
#
_cell.length_a   1.000
_cell.length_b   1.000
_cell.length_c   1.000
_cell.angle_alpha   90.00
_cell.angle_beta   90.00
_cell.angle_gamma   90.00
#
_symmetry.space_group_name_H-M   'P 1'
#
loop_
_entity.id
_entity.type
_entity.pdbx_description
1 polymer ?
#
loop_
_entity_poly.entity_id
_entity_poly.type
_entity_poly.pdbx_seq_one_letter_code
_entity_poly.pdbx_strand_id
1 'polypeptide(L)'
;MPQIYWGFEHQLSNGSPAPFAFENNLKTWISLVKKGHAKLYIGLAMYKAGSNARDNTGIPEWKRYDNIISRQVEAGRASGAVAGYCFYEYGSFQEDICQKEVKNLLKVFR
;
A
#
# COMPACT_ATOMS: atom_id res chain seq x y z
N MET A 1 -8.38 9.30 -7.09
CA MET A 1 -7.38 8.76 -6.14
C MET A 1 -7.98 7.54 -5.45
N PRO A 2 -7.72 6.32 -5.95
CA PRO A 2 -8.16 5.11 -5.26
C PRO A 2 -7.47 4.89 -3.91
N GLN A 3 -8.22 4.39 -2.93
CA GLN A 3 -7.69 3.94 -1.64
C GLN A 3 -7.31 2.46 -1.75
N ILE A 4 -6.01 2.16 -1.83
CA ILE A 4 -5.52 0.78 -1.90
C ILE A 4 -4.97 0.41 -0.52
N TYR A 5 -5.88 0.14 0.41
CA TYR A 5 -5.56 -0.13 1.82
C TYR A 5 -5.30 -1.62 2.10
N TRP A 6 -4.73 -2.31 1.13
CA TRP A 6 -4.41 -3.73 1.20
C TRP A 6 -2.90 -3.92 1.14
N GLY A 7 -2.41 -4.96 1.79
CA GLY A 7 -1.03 -5.41 1.63
C GLY A 7 -0.82 -6.13 0.29
N PHE A 8 0.39 -6.59 0.03
CA PHE A 8 0.71 -7.41 -1.14
C PHE A 8 0.21 -8.85 -0.97
N GLU A 9 0.23 -9.35 0.25
CA GLU A 9 0.03 -10.78 0.53
C GLU A 9 -1.43 -11.12 0.90
N HIS A 10 -2.37 -10.18 0.78
CA HIS A 10 -3.77 -10.41 1.19
C HIS A 10 -4.40 -11.60 0.46
N GLN A 11 -5.09 -12.47 1.20
CA GLN A 11 -5.71 -13.69 0.69
C GLN A 11 -7.23 -13.71 0.88
N LEU A 12 -7.92 -14.48 0.03
CA LEU A 12 -9.30 -14.88 0.24
C LEU A 12 -9.39 -15.96 1.33
N SER A 13 -10.61 -16.30 1.76
CA SER A 13 -10.84 -17.33 2.78
C SER A 13 -10.33 -18.72 2.39
N ASN A 14 -10.19 -18.99 1.10
CA ASN A 14 -9.64 -20.24 0.57
C ASN A 14 -8.10 -20.24 0.42
N GLY A 15 -7.41 -19.19 0.91
CA GLY A 15 -5.96 -19.05 0.83
C GLY A 15 -5.42 -18.56 -0.52
N SER A 16 -6.27 -18.37 -1.53
CA SER A 16 -5.82 -17.81 -2.81
C SER A 16 -5.53 -16.31 -2.71
N PRO A 17 -4.59 -15.75 -3.50
CA PRO A 17 -4.31 -14.31 -3.51
C PRO A 17 -5.57 -13.49 -3.82
N ALA A 18 -5.82 -12.46 -3.02
CA ALA A 18 -6.98 -11.62 -3.21
C ALA A 18 -6.82 -10.78 -4.49
N PRO A 19 -7.84 -10.69 -5.35
CA PRO A 19 -7.79 -9.87 -6.56
C PRO A 19 -7.67 -8.37 -6.23
N PHE A 20 -8.02 -7.98 -5.01
CA PHE A 20 -7.91 -6.61 -4.51
C PHE A 20 -6.62 -6.34 -3.72
N ALA A 21 -5.71 -7.32 -3.57
CA ALA A 21 -4.38 -7.11 -3.02
C ALA A 21 -3.64 -6.02 -3.81
N PHE A 22 -2.68 -5.36 -3.16
CA PHE A 22 -2.12 -4.09 -3.63
C PHE A 22 -1.72 -4.09 -5.11
N GLU A 23 -0.92 -5.07 -5.53
CA GLU A 23 -0.37 -5.11 -6.89
C GLU A 23 -1.45 -5.30 -7.96
N ASN A 24 -2.43 -6.17 -7.72
CA ASN A 24 -3.54 -6.41 -8.64
C ASN A 24 -4.44 -5.18 -8.77
N ASN A 25 -4.69 -4.51 -7.64
CA ASN A 25 -5.48 -3.28 -7.60
C ASN A 25 -4.75 -2.14 -8.32
N LEU A 26 -3.45 -1.96 -8.07
CA LEU A 26 -2.61 -0.98 -8.75
C LEU A 26 -2.64 -1.18 -10.28
N LYS A 27 -2.46 -2.42 -10.76
CA LYS A 27 -2.55 -2.75 -12.20
C LYS A 27 -3.90 -2.35 -12.81
N THR A 28 -4.99 -2.61 -12.09
CA THR A 28 -6.35 -2.23 -12.50
C THR A 28 -6.48 -0.71 -12.69
N TRP A 29 -6.03 0.07 -11.70
CA TRP A 29 -6.12 1.53 -11.78
C TRP A 29 -5.21 2.13 -12.86
N ILE A 30 -4.01 1.58 -13.04
CA ILE A 30 -3.10 1.98 -14.14
C ILE A 30 -3.77 1.75 -15.50
N SER A 31 -4.36 0.57 -15.70
CA SER A 31 -5.08 0.25 -16.94
C SER A 31 -6.23 1.23 -17.19
N LEU A 32 -6.95 1.62 -16.14
CA LEU A 32 -8.06 2.57 -16.25
C LEU A 32 -7.59 3.98 -16.63
N VAL A 33 -6.57 4.52 -15.95
CA VAL A 33 -6.11 5.91 -16.23
C VAL A 33 -5.46 6.04 -17.61
N LYS A 34 -4.87 4.96 -18.14
CA LYS A 34 -4.35 4.93 -19.52
C LYS A 34 -5.43 5.11 -20.59
N LYS A 35 -6.71 4.89 -20.26
CA LYS A 35 -7.85 5.13 -21.17
C LYS A 35 -8.33 6.59 -21.17
N GLY A 36 -7.77 7.45 -20.33
CA GLY A 36 -8.15 8.84 -20.24
C GLY A 36 -6.95 9.73 -19.92
N HIS A 37 -7.22 10.89 -19.31
CA HIS A 37 -6.21 11.92 -19.03
C HIS A 37 -6.06 12.23 -17.54
N ALA A 38 -6.67 11.41 -16.67
CA ALA A 38 -6.62 11.63 -15.23
C ALA A 38 -5.23 11.29 -14.67
N LYS A 39 -4.71 12.16 -13.78
CA LYS A 39 -3.51 11.85 -13.00
C LYS A 39 -3.84 10.85 -11.90
N LEU A 40 -3.07 9.76 -11.83
CA LEU A 40 -3.28 8.73 -10.82
C LEU A 40 -2.52 9.05 -9.53
N TYR A 41 -3.26 9.33 -8.46
CA TYR A 41 -2.75 9.37 -7.10
C TYR A 41 -3.25 8.16 -6.33
N ILE A 42 -2.41 7.52 -5.50
CA ILE A 42 -2.80 6.35 -4.70
C ILE A 42 -2.90 6.70 -3.22
N GLY A 43 -4.03 6.35 -2.60
CA GLY A 43 -4.20 6.38 -1.15
C GLY A 43 -3.60 5.12 -0.50
N LEU A 44 -2.68 5.29 0.45
CA LEU A 44 -1.98 4.22 1.17
C LEU A 44 -2.34 4.22 2.66
N ALA A 45 -2.43 3.04 3.26
CA ALA A 45 -2.93 2.85 4.63
C ALA A 45 -1.80 2.88 5.68
N MET A 46 -1.20 4.05 5.93
CA MET A 46 -0.19 4.21 6.98
C MET A 46 -0.69 3.72 8.35
N TYR A 47 -1.96 3.94 8.68
CA TYR A 47 -2.57 3.48 9.95
C TYR A 47 -2.52 1.96 10.18
N LYS A 48 -2.26 1.15 9.14
CA LYS A 48 -2.10 -0.30 9.29
C LYS A 48 -0.69 -0.73 9.65
N ALA A 49 0.31 0.16 9.55
CA ALA A 49 1.70 -0.18 9.81
C ALA A 49 1.91 -0.75 11.22
N GLY A 50 2.58 -1.89 11.31
CA GLY A 50 2.83 -2.59 12.58
C GLY A 50 1.60 -3.21 13.26
N SER A 51 0.40 -3.05 12.67
CA SER A 51 -0.86 -3.53 13.26
C SER A 51 -1.12 -5.02 13.03
N ASN A 52 -2.15 -5.56 13.68
CA ASN A 52 -2.67 -6.91 13.43
C ASN A 52 -3.78 -6.91 12.34
N ALA A 53 -3.74 -5.99 11.38
CA ALA A 53 -4.76 -5.91 10.32
C ALA A 53 -4.88 -7.24 9.57
N ARG A 54 -6.05 -7.88 9.65
CA ARG A 54 -6.29 -9.21 9.07
C ARG A 54 -6.09 -9.22 7.56
N ASP A 55 -5.38 -10.23 7.09
CA ASP A 55 -5.10 -10.47 5.66
C ASP A 55 -5.19 -11.95 5.23
N ASN A 56 -5.62 -12.82 6.15
CA ASN A 56 -5.78 -14.26 5.97
C ASN A 56 -4.48 -15.05 5.73
N THR A 57 -3.29 -14.49 5.97
CA THR A 57 -1.99 -15.21 5.80
C THR A 57 -1.48 -15.91 7.07
N GLY A 58 -2.36 -16.17 8.05
CA GLY A 58 -1.99 -16.69 9.37
C GLY A 58 -1.40 -15.61 10.28
N ILE A 59 -0.16 -15.17 10.03
CA ILE A 59 0.43 -13.98 10.67
C ILE A 59 0.33 -12.80 9.70
N PRO A 60 -0.36 -11.71 10.07
CA PRO A 60 -0.53 -10.55 9.20
C PRO A 60 0.78 -9.98 8.65
N GLU A 61 0.78 -9.66 7.35
CA GLU A 61 1.86 -8.97 6.63
C GLU A 61 2.27 -7.69 7.36
N TRP A 62 1.28 -6.89 7.78
CA TRP A 62 1.47 -5.63 8.52
C TRP A 62 2.17 -5.78 9.88
N LYS A 63 2.19 -7.00 10.42
CA LYS A 63 2.94 -7.33 11.64
C LYS A 63 4.34 -7.87 11.33
N ARG A 64 4.48 -8.58 10.20
CA ARG A 64 5.73 -9.23 9.79
C ARG A 64 6.72 -8.25 9.16
N TYR A 65 6.24 -7.23 8.46
CA TYR A 65 7.07 -6.29 7.73
C TYR A 65 6.85 -4.86 8.18
N ASP A 66 7.90 -4.07 8.03
CA ASP A 66 7.96 -2.65 8.38
C ASP A 66 8.32 -1.77 7.16
N ASN A 67 8.10 -2.27 5.95
CA ASN A 67 8.42 -1.60 4.69
C ASN A 67 7.31 -1.77 3.64
N ILE A 68 6.07 -2.04 4.07
CA ILE A 68 4.96 -2.26 3.14
C ILE A 68 4.66 -0.99 2.34
N ILE A 69 4.54 0.15 3.00
CA ILE A 69 4.25 1.44 2.39
C ILE A 69 5.39 1.87 1.47
N SER A 70 6.66 1.66 1.86
CA SER A 70 7.79 1.98 0.97
C SER A 70 7.77 1.12 -0.29
N ARG A 71 7.51 -0.20 -0.16
CA ARG A 71 7.34 -1.11 -1.32
C ARG A 71 6.17 -0.71 -2.21
N GLN A 72 5.07 -0.23 -1.63
CA GLN A 72 3.91 0.28 -2.38
C GLN A 72 4.25 1.54 -3.19
N VAL A 73 5.02 2.46 -2.60
CA VAL A 73 5.53 3.65 -3.31
C VAL A 73 6.45 3.23 -4.45
N GLU A 74 7.43 2.36 -4.20
CA GLU A 74 8.37 1.88 -5.21
C GLU A 74 7.65 1.18 -6.37
N ALA A 75 6.68 0.30 -6.09
CA ALA A 75 5.87 -0.36 -7.11
C ALA A 75 5.08 0.64 -7.97
N GLY A 76 4.47 1.65 -7.35
CA GLY A 76 3.78 2.71 -8.08
C GLY A 76 4.72 3.53 -8.96
N ARG A 77 5.93 3.87 -8.48
CA ARG A 77 6.93 4.61 -9.25
C ARG A 77 7.49 3.80 -10.41
N ALA A 78 7.83 2.54 -10.17
CA ALA A 78 8.33 1.63 -11.20
C ALA A 78 7.33 1.46 -12.36
N SER A 79 6.03 1.68 -12.12
CA SER A 79 5.02 1.66 -13.17
C SER A 79 5.06 2.84 -14.15
N GLY A 80 5.68 3.97 -13.76
CA GLY A 80 5.68 5.22 -14.52
C GLY A 80 4.32 5.93 -14.63
N ALA A 81 3.25 5.37 -14.06
CA ALA A 81 1.88 5.87 -14.21
C ALA A 81 1.32 6.58 -12.96
N VAL A 82 1.94 6.39 -11.80
CA VAL A 82 1.51 7.01 -10.54
C VAL A 82 2.16 8.38 -10.37
N ALA A 83 1.31 9.41 -10.30
CA ALA A 83 1.71 10.81 -10.17
C ALA A 83 1.94 11.26 -8.72
N GLY A 84 1.46 10.49 -7.72
CA GLY A 84 1.66 10.82 -6.32
C GLY A 84 0.91 9.90 -5.36
N TYR A 85 1.05 10.19 -4.07
CA TYR A 85 0.54 9.36 -2.98
C TYR A 85 -0.11 10.21 -1.91
N CYS A 86 -1.18 9.69 -1.32
CA CYS A 86 -1.83 10.24 -0.13
C CYS A 86 -1.80 9.18 0.96
N PHE A 87 -1.52 9.57 2.19
CA PHE A 87 -1.36 8.63 3.30
C PHE A 87 -2.50 8.80 4.29
N TYR A 88 -3.21 7.70 4.56
CA TYR A 88 -4.26 7.66 5.56
C TYR A 88 -3.77 6.93 6.82
N GLU A 89 -3.84 7.51 8.01
CA GLU A 89 -4.10 8.93 8.29
C GLU A 89 -2.83 9.66 8.74
N TYR A 90 -2.89 10.99 8.73
CA TYR A 90 -1.76 11.83 9.08
C TYR A 90 -1.24 11.55 10.51
N GLY A 91 -2.15 11.31 11.46
CA GLY A 91 -1.79 10.99 12.85
C GLY A 91 -0.86 9.78 12.96
N SER A 92 -1.01 8.79 12.07
CA SER A 92 -0.22 7.56 12.09
C SER A 92 1.26 7.76 11.81
N PHE A 93 1.67 8.89 11.23
CA PHE A 93 3.11 9.23 11.13
C PHE A 93 3.78 9.49 12.48
N GLN A 94 3.01 9.76 13.53
CA GLN A 94 3.50 10.06 14.88
C GLN A 94 3.30 8.88 15.85
N GLU A 95 2.58 7.83 15.44
CA GLU A 95 2.36 6.67 16.29
C GLU A 95 3.62 5.80 16.38
N ASP A 96 3.99 5.38 17.60
CA ASP A 96 5.18 4.56 17.86
C ASP A 96 5.19 3.27 17.03
N ILE A 97 4.03 2.64 16.89
CA ILE A 97 3.87 1.38 16.15
C ILE A 97 4.18 1.53 14.64
N CYS A 98 4.01 2.73 14.10
CA CYS A 98 4.24 3.04 12.69
C CYS A 98 5.69 3.49 12.40
N GLN A 99 6.50 3.81 13.41
CA GLN A 99 7.78 4.51 13.20
C GLN A 99 8.80 3.74 12.36
N LYS A 100 8.79 2.40 12.42
CA LYS A 100 9.67 1.58 11.55
C LYS A 100 9.29 1.74 10.07
N GLU A 101 8.00 1.72 9.78
CA GLU A 101 7.44 1.95 8.45
C GLU A 101 7.72 3.37 7.96
N VAL A 102 7.48 4.37 8.80
CA VAL A 102 7.81 5.79 8.49
C VAL A 102 9.29 5.93 8.15
N LYS A 103 10.18 5.34 8.95
CA LYS A 103 11.63 5.38 8.70
C LYS A 103 12.00 4.75 7.35
N ASN A 104 11.35 3.65 6.97
CA ASN A 104 11.60 3.01 5.67
C ASN A 104 11.01 3.81 4.51
N LEU A 105 9.81 4.38 4.67
CA LEU A 105 9.18 5.27 3.69
C LEU A 105 10.03 6.52 3.42
N LEU A 106 10.59 7.16 4.45
CA LEU A 106 11.42 8.36 4.25
C LEU A 106 12.69 8.08 3.44
N LYS A 107 13.18 6.84 3.36
CA LYS A 107 14.32 6.48 2.51
C LYS A 107 13.99 6.56 1.03
N VAL A 108 12.74 6.33 0.64
CA VAL A 108 12.32 6.39 -0.76
C VAL A 108 11.95 7.81 -1.21
N PHE A 109 11.82 8.77 -0.28
CA PHE A 109 11.54 10.18 -0.61
C PHE A 109 12.77 11.08 -0.69
N ARG A 110 13.95 10.51 -0.48
CA ARG A 110 15.24 11.16 -0.71
C ARG A 110 15.66 10.98 -2.17
#